data_AF-A0A2R7RV11-F1
#
_entry.id   AF-A0A2R7RV11-F1
#
_cell.length_a   1.000
_cell.length_b   1.000
_cell.length_c   1.000
_cell.angle_alpha   90.00
_cell.angle_beta   90.00
_cell.angle_gamma   90.00
#
_symmetry.space_group_name_H-M   'P 1'
#
loop_
_entity.id
_entity.type
_entity.pdbx_description
1 polymer ?
#
loop_
_entity_poly.entity_id
_entity_poly.type
_entity_poly.pdbx_seq_one_letter_code
_entity_poly.pdbx_strand_id
1 'polypeptide(L)'
;MKRLAQVALISLAAGSLSGCSLWNSWFGDEKTKPATLETLSGPTTGRIAWTVKGDSINFPLSIATPGDRFVVASTDGSVRALAAADGRELWRGDAGAK
;
A
#
# COMPACT_ATOMS: atom_id res chain seq x y z
N MET A 1 25.39 -22.26 50.89
CA MET A 1 24.27 -22.94 50.20
C MET A 1 23.08 -22.02 49.90
N LYS A 2 22.59 -21.19 50.83
CA LYS A 2 21.46 -20.26 50.58
C LYS A 2 21.71 -19.19 49.50
N ARG A 3 22.93 -18.63 49.41
CA ARG A 3 23.29 -17.59 48.41
C ARG A 3 23.37 -18.13 46.98
N LEU A 4 23.71 -19.41 46.79
CA LEU A 4 23.76 -20.05 45.47
C LEU A 4 22.34 -20.36 44.95
N ALA A 5 21.45 -20.82 45.84
CA ALA A 5 20.04 -21.01 45.51
C ALA A 5 19.34 -19.68 45.14
N GLN A 6 19.69 -18.59 45.84
CA GLN A 6 19.11 -17.28 45.60
C GLN A 6 19.59 -16.66 44.28
N VAL A 7 20.85 -16.88 43.87
CA VAL A 7 21.34 -16.45 42.55
C VAL A 7 20.68 -17.25 41.43
N ALA A 8 20.52 -18.57 41.58
CA ALA A 8 19.85 -19.40 40.58
C ALA A 8 18.38 -19.01 40.35
N LEU A 9 17.68 -18.59 41.41
CA LEU A 9 16.28 -18.17 41.35
C LEU A 9 16.10 -16.81 40.65
N ILE A 10 17.07 -15.91 40.80
CA ILE A 10 17.06 -14.61 40.12
C ILE A 10 17.37 -14.76 38.62
N SER A 11 18.29 -15.66 38.25
CA SER A 11 18.61 -15.95 36.84
C SER A 11 17.41 -16.52 36.07
N LEU A 12 16.60 -17.36 36.72
CA LEU A 12 15.42 -17.97 36.12
C LEU A 12 14.27 -16.97 35.93
N ALA A 13 14.15 -15.98 36.82
CA ALA A 13 13.16 -14.91 36.73
C ALA A 13 13.50 -13.84 35.68
N ALA A 14 14.78 -13.62 35.37
CA ALA A 14 15.19 -12.68 34.31
C ALA A 14 14.99 -13.26 32.89
N GLY A 15 14.94 -14.59 32.74
CA GLY A 15 14.71 -15.25 31.44
C GLY A 15 13.25 -15.27 30.97
N SER A 16 12.28 -15.03 31.86
CA SER A 16 10.85 -15.09 31.53
C SER A 16 10.29 -13.82 30.89
N LEU A 17 11.01 -12.69 30.96
CA LEU A 17 10.60 -11.44 30.32
C LEU A 17 10.94 -11.37 28.82
N SER A 18 11.72 -12.33 28.29
CA SER A 18 12.10 -12.38 26.87
C SER A 18 11.05 -13.07 25.98
N GLY A 19 9.93 -13.52 26.54
CA GLY A 19 8.97 -14.41 25.86
C GLY A 19 8.05 -13.77 24.81
N CYS A 20 7.89 -12.44 24.79
CA CYS A 20 6.90 -11.80 23.92
C CYS A 20 7.40 -11.40 22.53
N SER A 21 8.71 -11.46 22.26
CA SER A 21 9.28 -11.22 20.91
C SER A 21 9.45 -12.49 20.07
N LEU A 22 9.11 -13.65 20.63
CA LEU A 22 9.15 -14.95 19.93
C LEU A 22 7.77 -15.39 19.42
N TRP A 23 6.68 -14.86 19.99
CA TRP A 23 5.32 -15.31 19.66
C TRP A 23 4.80 -14.72 18.34
N ASN A 24 5.22 -13.51 17.99
CA ASN A 24 4.88 -12.84 16.73
C ASN A 24 5.54 -13.48 15.50
N SER A 25 6.69 -14.16 15.65
CA SER A 25 7.35 -14.86 14.54
C SER A 25 6.93 -16.33 14.40
N TRP A 26 6.35 -16.94 15.45
CA TRP A 26 6.02 -18.38 15.47
C TRP A 26 4.58 -18.70 14.97
N PHE A 27 3.64 -17.76 15.09
CA PHE A 27 2.21 -18.00 14.80
C PHE A 27 1.67 -17.28 13.57
N GLY A 28 2.53 -17.01 12.58
CA GLY A 28 2.08 -16.78 11.21
C GLY A 28 2.35 -15.37 10.70
N ASP A 29 3.45 -15.25 9.97
CA ASP A 29 3.62 -14.25 8.91
C ASP A 29 3.52 -14.95 7.55
N GLU A 30 2.51 -15.82 7.34
CA GLU A 30 2.11 -16.16 5.97
C GLU A 30 1.27 -15.01 5.41
N LYS A 31 1.95 -13.89 5.17
CA LYS A 31 1.42 -12.80 4.36
C LYS A 31 0.95 -13.41 3.04
N THR A 32 -0.33 -13.30 2.78
CA THR A 32 -1.04 -13.84 1.61
C THR A 32 -0.27 -13.49 0.35
N LYS A 33 0.52 -14.44 -0.17
CA LYS A 33 1.29 -14.22 -1.39
C LYS A 33 0.28 -13.93 -2.51
N PRO A 34 0.46 -12.85 -3.29
CA PRO A 34 -0.43 -12.57 -4.41
C PRO A 34 -0.54 -13.80 -5.31
N ALA A 35 -1.76 -14.16 -5.68
CA ALA A 35 -2.00 -15.28 -6.59
C ALA A 35 -1.21 -15.06 -7.89
N THR A 36 -0.64 -16.14 -8.42
CA THR A 36 0.09 -16.09 -9.69
C THR A 36 -0.83 -15.57 -10.78
N LEU A 37 -0.32 -14.64 -11.61
CA LEU A 37 -1.08 -14.05 -12.71
C LEU A 37 -1.52 -15.14 -13.69
N GLU A 38 -2.83 -15.28 -13.86
CA GLU A 38 -3.42 -16.13 -14.88
C GLU A 38 -3.37 -15.44 -16.25
N THR A 39 -3.17 -16.23 -17.31
CA THR A 39 -3.20 -15.69 -18.67
C THR A 39 -4.66 -15.43 -19.07
N LEU A 40 -4.99 -14.19 -19.42
CA LEU A 40 -6.31 -13.83 -19.91
C LEU A 40 -6.55 -14.48 -21.28
N SER A 41 -7.33 -15.56 -21.31
CA SER A 41 -7.72 -16.28 -22.53
C SER A 41 -9.03 -15.74 -23.08
N GLY A 42 -8.96 -14.57 -23.74
CA GLY A 42 -10.06 -13.99 -24.49
C GLY A 42 -9.56 -13.19 -25.70
N PRO A 43 -10.40 -12.86 -26.69
CA PRO A 43 -10.03 -12.12 -27.90
C PRO A 43 -9.65 -10.63 -27.66
N THR A 44 -9.44 -10.22 -26.41
CA THR A 44 -9.27 -8.81 -26.06
C THR A 44 -7.80 -8.41 -26.15
N THR A 45 -7.31 -8.27 -27.38
CA THR A 45 -6.06 -7.56 -27.65
C THR A 45 -6.32 -6.06 -27.49
N GLY A 46 -6.33 -5.57 -26.26
CA GLY A 46 -6.35 -4.13 -25.98
C GLY A 46 -5.01 -3.51 -26.33
N ARG A 47 -5.01 -2.27 -26.84
CA ARG A 47 -3.81 -1.44 -26.95
C ARG A 47 -3.94 -0.24 -26.04
N ILE A 48 -2.81 0.25 -25.54
CA ILE A 48 -2.76 1.51 -24.79
C ILE A 48 -3.20 2.64 -25.73
N ALA A 49 -4.27 3.36 -25.37
CA ALA A 49 -4.74 4.52 -26.14
C ALA A 49 -3.83 5.73 -25.93
N TRP A 50 -3.44 5.99 -24.68
CA TRP A 50 -2.46 6.99 -24.27
C TRP A 50 -2.02 6.72 -22.83
N THR A 51 -0.93 7.36 -22.41
CA THR A 51 -0.40 7.30 -21.03
C THR A 51 -0.02 8.71 -20.58
N VAL A 52 -0.36 9.03 -19.33
CA VAL A 52 0.05 10.28 -18.68
C VAL A 52 0.74 9.91 -17.37
N LYS A 53 1.86 10.59 -17.08
CA LYS A 53 2.51 10.47 -15.78
C LYS A 53 1.69 11.25 -14.74
N GLY A 54 1.21 10.54 -13.74
CA GLY A 54 0.57 11.12 -12.56
C GLY A 54 1.57 11.51 -11.48
N ASP A 55 1.09 12.25 -10.51
CA ASP A 55 1.83 12.65 -9.31
C ASP A 55 1.64 11.59 -8.20
N SER A 56 2.20 11.81 -7.00
CA SER A 56 2.12 10.82 -5.92
C SER A 56 0.69 10.63 -5.42
N ILE A 57 0.26 9.37 -5.24
CA ILE A 57 -1.07 9.00 -4.75
C ILE A 57 -0.89 8.05 -3.56
N ASN A 58 -1.26 8.49 -2.36
CA ASN A 58 -1.15 7.74 -1.09
C ASN A 58 -2.53 7.50 -0.44
N PHE A 59 -3.56 7.39 -1.26
CA PHE A 59 -4.93 7.11 -0.84
C PHE A 59 -5.61 6.24 -1.91
N PRO A 60 -6.69 5.52 -1.58
CA PRO A 60 -7.45 4.75 -2.56
C PRO A 60 -8.17 5.70 -3.53
N LEU A 61 -7.47 6.11 -4.58
CA LEU A 61 -7.97 7.04 -5.58
C LEU A 61 -9.14 6.44 -6.35
N SER A 62 -10.23 7.19 -6.44
CA SER A 62 -11.31 6.98 -7.40
C SER A 62 -11.24 8.06 -8.47
N ILE A 63 -11.20 7.65 -9.74
CA ILE A 63 -11.13 8.57 -10.89
C ILE A 63 -12.56 8.93 -11.30
N ALA A 64 -12.87 10.23 -11.36
CA ALA A 64 -14.15 10.69 -11.88
C ALA A 64 -14.12 10.79 -13.42
N THR A 65 -15.20 10.39 -14.07
CA THR A 65 -15.28 10.27 -15.54
C THR A 65 -16.45 11.05 -16.17
N PRO A 66 -16.59 12.38 -15.93
CA PRO A 66 -17.68 13.15 -16.50
C PRO A 66 -17.47 13.38 -18.01
N GLY A 67 -18.29 12.75 -18.85
CA GLY A 67 -18.30 13.01 -20.29
C GLY A 67 -16.99 12.66 -20.98
N ASP A 68 -16.27 13.69 -21.42
CA ASP A 68 -15.07 13.60 -22.28
C ASP A 68 -13.74 13.73 -21.53
N ARG A 69 -13.74 13.56 -20.20
CA ARG A 69 -12.54 13.73 -19.37
C ARG A 69 -12.45 12.76 -18.21
N PHE A 70 -11.21 12.56 -17.76
CA PHE A 70 -10.86 11.92 -16.51
C PHE A 70 -10.40 12.99 -15.52
N VAL A 71 -10.96 13.01 -14.31
CA VAL A 71 -10.54 13.92 -13.24
C VAL A 71 -9.83 13.12 -12.16
N VAL A 72 -8.58 13.47 -11.91
CA VAL A 72 -7.63 12.72 -11.07
C VAL A 72 -7.10 13.64 -9.98
N ALA A 73 -7.10 13.16 -8.73
CA ALA A 73 -6.51 13.86 -7.59
C ALA A 73 -5.18 13.23 -7.19
N SER A 74 -4.29 14.05 -6.64
CA SER A 74 -2.97 13.64 -6.13
C SER A 74 -2.83 13.96 -4.64
N THR A 75 -1.84 13.37 -3.99
CA THR A 75 -1.60 13.50 -2.54
C THR A 75 -1.23 14.92 -2.11
N ASP A 76 -0.59 15.67 -3.00
CA ASP A 76 -0.22 17.08 -2.78
C ASP A 76 -1.40 18.05 -2.91
N GLY A 77 -2.62 17.55 -3.10
CA GLY A 77 -3.83 18.37 -3.24
C GLY A 77 -4.08 18.83 -4.67
N SER A 78 -3.19 18.53 -5.62
CA SER A 78 -3.43 18.86 -7.02
C SER A 78 -4.57 18.01 -7.61
N VAL A 79 -5.41 18.65 -8.41
CA VAL A 79 -6.49 17.99 -9.16
C VAL A 79 -6.32 18.32 -10.63
N ARG A 80 -6.30 17.31 -11.49
CA ARG A 80 -6.09 17.45 -12.93
C ARG A 80 -7.28 16.87 -13.68
N ALA A 81 -7.75 17.57 -14.71
CA ALA A 81 -8.62 16.99 -15.72
C ALA A 81 -7.84 16.67 -16.98
N LEU A 82 -8.00 15.45 -17.48
CA LEU A 82 -7.36 14.93 -18.68
C LEU A 82 -8.42 14.63 -19.73
N ALA A 83 -8.22 15.06 -20.96
CA ALA A 83 -9.10 14.71 -22.07
C ALA A 83 -9.09 13.20 -22.30
N ALA A 84 -10.26 12.59 -22.47
CA ALA A 84 -10.38 11.14 -22.64
C ALA A 84 -9.82 10.64 -23.98
N ALA A 85 -9.76 11.52 -24.99
CA ALA A 85 -9.31 11.18 -26.34
C ALA A 85 -7.79 10.98 -26.44
N ASP A 86 -7.00 11.83 -25.78
CA ASP A 86 -5.55 11.92 -25.97
C ASP A 86 -4.74 12.06 -24.67
N GLY A 87 -5.40 12.14 -23.51
CA GLY A 87 -4.77 12.31 -22.21
C GLY A 87 -4.24 13.73 -21.95
N ARG A 88 -4.49 14.70 -22.83
CA ARG A 88 -4.01 16.07 -22.65
C ARG A 88 -4.67 16.73 -21.44
N GLU A 89 -3.88 17.45 -20.64
CA GLU A 89 -4.39 18.22 -19.51
C GLU A 89 -5.30 19.36 -20.01
N LEU A 90 -6.54 19.35 -19.54
CA LEU A 90 -7.55 20.37 -19.81
C LEU A 90 -7.48 21.51 -18.81
N TRP A 91 -7.29 21.17 -17.54
CA TRP A 91 -7.10 22.12 -16.45
C TRP A 91 -6.43 21.46 -15.25
N ARG A 92 -5.92 22.31 -14.36
CA ARG A 92 -5.39 21.95 -13.05
C ARG A 92 -5.97 22.86 -11.99
N GLY A 93 -6.35 22.27 -10.86
CA GLY A 93 -6.78 22.96 -9.66
C GLY A 93 -5.97 22.48 -8.45
N ASP A 94 -6.17 23.18 -7.34
CA ASP A 94 -5.57 22.86 -6.04
C ASP A 94 -6.70 22.79 -5.01
N ALA A 95 -6.82 21.66 -4.34
CA ALA A 95 -7.82 21.41 -3.30
C ALA A 95 -7.32 21.76 -1.89
N GLY A 96 -6.07 22.20 -1.75
CA GLY A 96 -5.39 22.44 -0.49
C GLY A 96 -5.06 21.13 0.22
N ALA A 97 -3.83 20.63 0.04
CA ALA A 97 -3.33 19.57 0.91
C ALA A 97 -3.11 20.08 2.35
N LYS A 98 -3.35 19.21 3.33
CA LYS A 98 -3.09 19.46 4.76
C LYS A 98 -1.89 18.69 5.24
#